data_AF-A0A349G7M6-F1
#
_entry.id   AF-A0A349G7M6-F1
#
_cell.length_a   1.000
_cell.length_b   1.000
_cell.length_c   1.000
_cell.angle_alpha   90.00
_cell.angle_beta   90.00
_cell.angle_gamma   90.00
#
_symmetry.space_group_name_H-M   'P 1'
#
loop_
_entity.id
_entity.type
_entity.pdbx_description
1 polymer ?
#
loop_
_entity_poly.entity_id
_entity_poly.type
_entity_poly.pdbx_seq_one_letter_code
_entity_poly.pdbx_strand_id
1 'polypeptide(L)'
;MERINSINSINSIKPIIGLNHYKTAMKGIENSGNPNNPQLASIGQKIVPENERLGMLKDMYGEKALKQMGLVECATCASRTYVDGSDDPGVSFKTPTQISPEASFALVSAHEQEHVVNERSDAEAEDREVIAQSVQIFMSICPECGKAYSSGGVTRTTTASKQKYENAGAELLGALLDAKV
;
A
#
# COMPACT_ATOMS: atom_id res chain seq x y z
N MET A 1 -13.02 -30.85 -79.84
CA MET A 1 -13.88 -30.30 -78.78
C MET A 1 -13.15 -30.46 -77.46
N GLU A 2 -12.75 -29.48 -76.69
CA GLU A 2 -12.62 -28.03 -76.84
C GLU A 2 -11.65 -27.63 -75.71
N ARG A 3 -10.65 -26.80 -76.02
CA ARG A 3 -9.91 -26.06 -74.99
C ARG A 3 -10.72 -24.80 -74.64
N ILE A 4 -10.23 -24.11 -73.61
CA ILE A 4 -10.30 -22.67 -73.28
C ILE A 4 -11.18 -22.31 -72.06
N ASN A 5 -10.59 -21.46 -71.21
CA ASN A 5 -11.15 -20.45 -70.28
C ASN A 5 -11.19 -20.82 -68.79
N SER A 6 -10.80 -19.99 -67.83
CA SER A 6 -10.11 -18.69 -67.79
C SER A 6 -9.92 -18.33 -66.30
N ILE A 7 -8.87 -17.55 -66.01
CA ILE A 7 -8.66 -16.57 -64.92
C ILE A 7 -8.81 -16.92 -63.41
N ASN A 8 -7.64 -16.88 -62.75
CA ASN A 8 -7.29 -16.00 -61.62
C ASN A 8 -8.32 -15.74 -60.51
N SER A 9 -8.06 -16.26 -59.31
CA SER A 9 -8.06 -15.48 -58.06
C SER A 9 -7.79 -16.37 -56.85
N ILE A 10 -6.57 -16.34 -56.31
CA ILE A 10 -6.33 -16.41 -54.85
C ILE A 10 -4.94 -15.83 -54.54
N ASN A 11 -4.76 -14.55 -54.88
CA ASN A 11 -3.83 -13.70 -54.16
C ASN A 11 -4.55 -13.15 -52.92
N SER A 12 -4.59 -13.92 -51.82
CA SER A 12 -4.78 -13.36 -50.48
C SER A 12 -4.59 -14.41 -49.39
N ILE A 13 -3.35 -14.80 -49.12
CA ILE A 13 -3.00 -15.29 -47.77
C ILE A 13 -1.77 -14.50 -47.34
N LYS A 14 -2.00 -13.49 -46.50
CA LYS A 14 -0.94 -12.70 -45.89
C LYS A 14 -0.05 -13.63 -45.03
N PRO A 15 1.28 -13.51 -45.08
CA PRO A 15 2.15 -14.33 -44.24
C PRO A 15 1.88 -13.99 -42.76
N ILE A 16 1.74 -15.04 -41.94
CA ILE A 16 1.54 -14.91 -40.50
C ILE A 16 2.78 -14.27 -39.89
N ILE A 17 2.59 -13.05 -39.39
CA ILE A 17 3.61 -12.16 -38.82
C ILE A 17 4.43 -12.87 -37.70
N GLY A 18 3.86 -13.88 -37.03
CA GLY A 18 4.46 -14.56 -35.88
C GLY A 18 5.66 -15.48 -36.15
N LEU A 19 5.80 -16.09 -37.33
CA LEU A 19 6.86 -17.10 -37.55
C LEU A 19 8.24 -16.48 -37.75
N ASN A 20 8.30 -15.29 -38.36
CA ASN A 20 9.55 -14.56 -38.59
C ASN A 20 10.08 -13.91 -37.30
N HIS A 21 9.20 -13.50 -36.38
CA HIS A 21 9.59 -12.96 -35.09
C HIS A 21 10.16 -14.04 -34.16
N TYR A 22 9.60 -15.26 -34.19
CA TYR A 22 10.13 -16.38 -33.40
C TYR A 22 11.54 -16.81 -33.85
N LYS A 23 11.78 -16.94 -35.16
CA LYS A 23 13.12 -17.27 -35.67
C LYS A 23 14.16 -16.17 -35.40
N THR A 24 13.72 -14.90 -35.42
CA THR A 24 14.58 -13.76 -35.06
C THR A 24 14.92 -13.76 -33.56
N ALA A 25 13.94 -14.07 -32.70
CA ALA A 25 14.16 -14.19 -31.25
C ALA A 25 15.09 -15.35 -30.88
N MET A 26 14.96 -16.51 -31.54
CA MET A 26 15.82 -17.68 -31.28
C MET A 26 17.27 -17.48 -31.74
N LYS A 27 17.51 -16.78 -32.88
CA LYS A 27 18.87 -16.36 -33.28
C LYS A 27 19.53 -15.39 -32.30
N GLY A 28 18.75 -14.61 -31.54
CA GLY A 28 19.25 -13.75 -30.48
C GLY A 28 19.73 -14.52 -29.25
N ILE A 29 19.08 -15.64 -28.92
CA ILE A 29 19.44 -16.49 -27.78
C ILE A 29 20.68 -17.34 -28.10
N GLU A 30 20.80 -17.86 -29.32
CA GLU A 30 21.96 -18.64 -29.77
C GLU A 30 23.29 -17.84 -29.78
N ASN A 31 23.21 -16.50 -29.88
CA ASN A 31 24.39 -15.62 -29.87
C ASN A 31 24.76 -15.09 -28.47
N SER A 32 24.00 -15.42 -27.42
CA SER A 32 24.26 -14.97 -26.05
C SER A 32 25.54 -15.56 -25.43
N GLY A 33 26.18 -16.53 -26.11
CA GLY A 33 27.44 -17.16 -25.71
C GLY A 33 28.64 -16.91 -26.64
N ASN A 34 28.56 -16.00 -27.62
CA ASN A 34 29.69 -15.73 -28.53
C ASN A 34 30.62 -14.63 -27.95
N PRO A 35 31.85 -14.96 -27.50
CA PRO A 35 32.78 -13.99 -26.92
C PRO A 35 33.30 -12.94 -27.92
N ASN A 36 33.04 -13.10 -29.21
CA ASN A 36 33.49 -12.19 -30.27
C ASN A 36 32.36 -11.36 -30.89
N ASN A 37 31.23 -11.18 -30.21
CA ASN A 37 30.16 -10.29 -30.67
C ASN A 37 30.61 -8.81 -30.52
N PRO A 38 30.77 -8.03 -31.61
CA PRO A 38 31.20 -6.63 -31.55
C PRO A 38 30.22 -5.74 -30.79
N GLN A 39 28.94 -6.12 -30.75
CA GLN A 39 27.90 -5.39 -30.05
C GLN A 39 27.98 -5.60 -28.53
N LEU A 40 28.51 -6.75 -28.08
CA LEU A 40 28.83 -7.01 -26.68
C LEU A 40 30.16 -6.34 -26.27
N ALA A 41 31.10 -6.19 -27.21
CA ALA A 41 32.33 -5.43 -27.01
C ALA A 41 32.09 -3.92 -26.81
N SER A 42 31.04 -3.34 -27.41
CA SER A 42 30.59 -1.97 -27.13
C SER A 42 29.76 -1.85 -25.85
N ILE A 43 29.25 -2.95 -25.32
CA ILE A 43 28.69 -3.05 -23.95
C ILE A 43 29.81 -3.52 -23.01
N GLY A 44 31.05 -3.07 -23.26
CA GLY A 44 31.99 -2.83 -22.18
C GLY A 44 31.42 -1.73 -21.29
N GLN A 45 30.35 -2.04 -20.55
CA GLN A 45 30.04 -1.32 -19.33
C GLN A 45 31.35 -1.32 -18.55
N LYS A 46 32.02 -0.17 -18.46
CA LYS A 46 32.96 0.07 -17.38
C LYS A 46 32.18 -0.34 -16.13
N ILE A 47 32.57 -1.46 -15.52
CA ILE A 47 32.04 -1.85 -14.23
C ILE A 47 32.36 -0.65 -13.34
N VAL A 48 31.35 0.15 -13.04
CA VAL A 48 31.53 1.32 -12.18
C VAL A 48 32.01 0.76 -10.85
N PRO A 49 33.21 1.17 -10.40
CA PRO A 49 33.77 0.63 -9.18
C PRO A 49 32.80 0.92 -8.04
N GLU A 50 32.69 0.00 -7.09
CA GLU A 50 31.58 -0.02 -6.13
C GLU A 50 31.42 1.29 -5.36
N ASN A 51 32.54 1.94 -5.04
CA ASN A 51 32.62 3.24 -4.39
C ASN A 51 32.01 4.41 -5.20
N GLU A 52 31.89 4.30 -6.53
CA GLU A 52 31.35 5.34 -7.41
C GLU A 52 29.88 5.10 -7.79
N ARG A 53 29.35 3.89 -7.55
CA ARG A 53 27.99 3.51 -7.95
C ARG A 53 26.93 4.40 -7.33
N LEU A 54 27.07 4.73 -6.04
CA LEU A 54 26.10 5.57 -5.33
C LEU A 54 26.08 7.00 -5.89
N GLY A 55 27.24 7.54 -6.25
CA GLY A 55 27.36 8.85 -6.90
C GLY A 55 26.62 8.86 -8.24
N MET A 56 26.89 7.86 -9.09
CA MET A 56 26.20 7.73 -10.38
C MET A 56 24.68 7.57 -10.22
N LEU A 57 24.22 6.77 -9.26
CA LEU A 57 22.79 6.63 -8.95
C LEU A 57 22.18 7.95 -8.48
N LYS A 58 22.93 8.75 -7.70
CA LYS A 58 22.49 10.05 -7.21
C LYS A 58 22.33 11.04 -8.37
N ASP A 59 23.24 11.01 -9.34
CA ASP A 59 23.16 11.85 -10.53
C ASP A 59 22.01 11.44 -11.46
N MET A 60 21.74 10.13 -11.59
CA MET A 60 20.66 9.63 -12.47
C MET A 60 19.25 9.79 -11.87
N TYR A 61 19.07 9.46 -10.59
CA TYR A 61 17.74 9.37 -9.96
C TYR A 61 17.46 10.51 -8.97
N GLY A 62 18.50 11.22 -8.51
CA GLY A 62 18.40 12.23 -7.46
C GLY A 62 18.37 11.65 -6.04
N GLU A 63 18.81 12.45 -5.08
CA GLU A 63 18.97 12.03 -3.67
C GLU A 63 17.67 11.55 -3.03
N LYS A 64 16.57 12.26 -3.25
CA LYS A 64 15.26 11.92 -2.69
C LYS A 64 14.80 10.53 -3.10
N ALA A 65 14.97 10.17 -4.38
CA ALA A 65 14.59 8.86 -4.89
C ALA A 65 15.45 7.75 -4.26
N LEU A 66 16.74 7.99 -4.09
CA LEU A 66 17.62 7.03 -3.39
C LEU A 66 17.21 6.83 -1.93
N LYS A 67 16.85 7.90 -1.22
CA LYS A 67 16.31 7.82 0.14
C LYS A 67 14.97 7.09 0.19
N GLN A 68 14.11 7.31 -0.81
CA GLN A 68 12.85 6.59 -0.95
C GLN A 68 13.06 5.09 -1.14
N MET A 69 14.07 4.69 -1.90
CA MET A 69 14.44 3.29 -2.12
C MET A 69 15.24 2.67 -0.98
N GLY A 70 15.65 3.45 0.03
CA GLY A 70 16.50 2.98 1.13
C GLY A 70 17.97 2.74 0.73
N LEU A 71 18.41 3.27 -0.42
CA LEU A 71 19.81 3.21 -0.86
C LEU A 71 20.67 4.29 -0.18
N VAL A 72 20.03 5.34 0.33
CA VAL A 72 20.62 6.40 1.15
C VAL A 72 19.76 6.57 2.39
N GLU A 73 20.38 6.80 3.54
CA GLU A 73 19.66 7.00 4.79
C GLU A 73 18.76 8.23 4.75
N CYS A 74 17.55 8.11 5.31
CA CYS A 74 16.61 9.22 5.45
C CYS A 74 16.58 9.66 6.92
N ALA A 75 17.21 10.79 7.24
CA ALA A 75 17.39 11.26 8.61
C ALA A 75 16.05 11.49 9.34
N THR A 76 15.03 11.97 8.62
CA THR A 76 13.68 12.17 9.12
C THR A 76 13.04 10.83 9.47
N CYS A 77 13.17 9.82 8.62
CA CYS A 77 12.62 8.49 8.90
C CYS A 77 13.39 7.76 10.00
N ALA A 78 14.69 8.02 10.13
CA ALA A 78 15.54 7.44 11.17
C ALA A 78 15.29 8.03 12.57
N SER A 79 14.90 9.31 12.64
CA SER A 79 14.73 10.03 13.91
C SER A 79 13.28 10.16 14.37
N ARG A 80 12.31 10.01 13.45
CA ARG A 80 10.89 10.14 13.82
C ARG A 80 10.48 9.05 14.81
N THR A 81 9.66 9.41 15.77
CA THR A 81 9.06 8.45 16.68
C THR A 81 7.55 8.62 16.68
N TYR A 82 6.85 7.55 17.06
CA TYR A 82 5.44 7.57 17.36
C TYR A 82 5.26 7.53 18.87
N VAL A 83 4.36 8.35 19.37
CA VAL A 83 3.97 8.37 20.77
C VAL A 83 2.46 8.57 20.84
N ASP A 84 1.81 7.74 21.63
CA ASP A 84 0.40 7.93 21.94
C ASP A 84 0.24 9.06 22.96
N GLY A 85 -0.64 10.00 22.62
CA GLY A 85 -0.93 11.19 23.44
C GLY A 85 -2.19 11.07 24.28
N SER A 86 -2.85 9.92 24.29
CA SER A 86 -4.06 9.71 25.09
C SER A 86 -3.74 9.51 26.59
N ASP A 87 -4.76 9.67 27.43
CA ASP A 87 -4.66 9.41 28.87
C ASP A 87 -4.90 7.93 29.24
N ASP A 88 -5.21 7.04 28.28
CA ASP A 88 -5.47 5.61 28.54
C ASP A 88 -4.16 4.86 28.85
N PRO A 89 -3.83 4.49 30.10
CA PRO A 89 -2.55 3.88 30.42
C PRO A 89 -2.39 2.45 29.87
N GLY A 90 -3.46 1.81 29.40
CA GLY A 90 -3.50 0.41 29.00
C GLY A 90 -3.08 0.14 27.55
N VAL A 91 -2.77 1.17 26.77
CA VAL A 91 -2.37 1.03 25.36
C VAL A 91 -0.86 1.07 25.15
N SER A 92 -0.43 0.62 23.98
CA SER A 92 0.95 0.68 23.50
C SER A 92 1.40 2.12 23.19
N PHE A 93 2.69 2.28 22.85
CA PHE A 93 3.28 3.54 22.40
C PHE A 93 3.23 4.73 23.38
N LYS A 94 3.06 4.50 24.69
CA LYS A 94 3.16 5.56 25.71
C LYS A 94 4.51 6.25 25.80
N THR A 95 5.56 5.61 25.31
CA THR A 95 6.88 6.23 25.15
C THR A 95 7.23 6.36 23.67
N PRO A 96 7.97 7.40 23.28
CA PRO A 96 8.43 7.57 21.90
C PRO A 96 9.09 6.29 21.35
N THR A 97 8.52 5.74 20.29
CA THR A 97 8.94 4.47 19.69
C THR A 97 9.23 4.65 18.21
N GLN A 98 10.34 4.09 17.74
CA GLN A 98 10.71 4.15 16.33
C GLN A 98 9.78 3.24 15.51
N ILE A 99 9.09 3.82 14.52
CA ILE A 99 8.29 3.06 13.55
C ILE A 99 8.70 3.41 12.12
N SER A 100 8.98 2.39 11.31
CA SER A 100 9.29 2.60 9.90
C SER A 100 8.06 3.09 9.14
N PRO A 101 8.22 3.88 8.06
CA PRO A 101 7.12 4.26 7.18
C PRO A 101 6.28 3.05 6.72
N GLU A 102 6.95 1.95 6.37
CA GLU A 102 6.33 0.75 5.84
C GLU A 102 5.47 0.01 6.88
N ALA A 103 5.91 -0.02 8.14
CA ALA A 103 5.18 -0.67 9.24
C ALA A 103 4.12 0.25 9.88
N SER A 104 4.20 1.56 9.65
CA SER A 104 3.42 2.55 10.39
C SER A 104 1.91 2.33 10.33
N PHE A 105 1.36 1.94 9.17
CA PHE A 105 -0.07 1.69 9.04
C PHE A 105 -0.54 0.55 9.93
N ALA A 106 0.15 -0.59 9.89
CA ALA A 106 -0.22 -1.76 10.68
C ALA A 106 -0.10 -1.47 12.18
N LEU A 107 1.01 -0.85 12.60
CA LEU A 107 1.27 -0.59 14.02
C LEU A 107 0.32 0.46 14.61
N VAL A 108 0.10 1.58 13.91
CA VAL A 108 -0.84 2.62 14.38
C VAL A 108 -2.28 2.09 14.35
N SER A 109 -2.68 1.32 13.34
CA SER A 109 -4.03 0.74 13.31
C SER A 109 -4.24 -0.27 14.43
N ALA A 110 -3.23 -1.10 14.73
CA ALA A 110 -3.29 -2.03 15.86
C ALA A 110 -3.41 -1.29 17.19
N HIS A 111 -2.67 -0.19 17.36
CA HIS A 111 -2.76 0.68 18.52
C HIS A 111 -4.16 1.29 18.71
N GLU A 112 -4.77 1.81 17.63
CA GLU A 112 -6.15 2.31 17.72
C GLU A 112 -7.16 1.22 18.12
N GLN A 113 -6.91 -0.04 17.75
CA GLN A 113 -7.76 -1.14 18.22
C GLN A 113 -7.60 -1.43 19.72
N GLU A 114 -6.46 -1.09 20.33
CA GLU A 114 -6.30 -1.17 21.79
C GLU A 114 -7.25 -0.18 22.49
N HIS A 115 -7.31 1.07 22.00
CA HIS A 115 -8.29 2.06 22.47
C HIS A 115 -9.73 1.58 22.34
N VAL A 116 -10.07 0.97 21.20
CA VAL A 116 -11.42 0.40 20.96
C VAL A 116 -11.78 -0.64 22.01
N VAL A 117 -10.84 -1.55 22.32
CA VAL A 117 -11.07 -2.65 23.26
C VAL A 117 -11.16 -2.12 24.69
N ASN A 118 -10.29 -1.20 25.08
CA ASN A 118 -10.30 -0.61 26.42
C ASN A 118 -11.59 0.18 26.68
N GLU A 119 -11.98 1.07 25.76
CA GLU A 119 -13.23 1.84 25.86
C GLU A 119 -14.47 0.94 25.93
N ARG A 120 -14.45 -0.20 25.25
CA ARG A 120 -15.54 -1.19 25.35
C ARG A 120 -15.58 -1.82 26.74
N SER A 121 -14.42 -2.24 27.25
CA SER A 121 -14.31 -2.83 28.59
C SER A 121 -14.78 -1.84 29.67
N ASP A 122 -14.37 -0.59 29.57
CA ASP A 122 -14.75 0.46 30.52
C ASP A 122 -16.25 0.76 30.45
N ALA A 123 -16.83 0.79 29.25
CA ALA A 123 -18.28 0.94 29.09
C ALA A 123 -19.05 -0.20 29.77
N GLU A 124 -18.62 -1.44 29.58
CA GLU A 124 -19.24 -2.61 30.19
C GLU A 124 -19.13 -2.57 31.73
N ALA A 125 -17.97 -2.16 32.26
CA ALA A 125 -17.71 -2.04 33.70
C ALA A 125 -18.53 -0.92 34.39
N GLU A 126 -18.88 0.13 33.65
CA GLU A 126 -19.65 1.28 34.14
C GLU A 126 -21.16 1.20 33.83
N ASP A 127 -21.67 0.03 33.46
CA ASP A 127 -23.07 -0.19 33.07
C ASP A 127 -23.57 0.71 31.92
N ARG A 128 -22.63 1.08 31.04
CA ARG A 128 -22.88 1.72 29.76
C ARG A 128 -22.86 0.68 28.64
N GLU A 129 -23.32 1.07 27.47
CA GLU A 129 -23.23 0.31 26.24
C GLU A 129 -22.60 1.17 25.15
N VAL A 130 -21.74 0.56 24.33
CA VAL A 130 -21.16 1.19 23.15
C VAL A 130 -22.19 1.21 22.03
N ILE A 131 -22.56 2.42 21.60
CA ILE A 131 -23.54 2.62 20.52
C ILE A 131 -22.85 2.80 19.17
N ALA A 132 -21.68 3.44 19.17
CA ALA A 132 -20.88 3.62 17.97
C ALA A 132 -19.40 3.70 18.32
N GLN A 133 -18.58 3.05 17.51
CA GLN A 133 -17.12 3.17 17.54
C GLN A 133 -16.61 3.42 16.13
N SER A 134 -15.61 4.30 16.02
CA SER A 134 -14.93 4.57 14.75
C SER A 134 -13.46 4.84 14.99
N VAL A 135 -12.64 4.36 14.08
CA VAL A 135 -11.20 4.60 14.05
C VAL A 135 -10.88 5.40 12.79
N GLN A 136 -10.13 6.49 12.96
CA GLN A 136 -9.62 7.29 11.86
C GLN A 136 -8.09 7.28 11.90
N ILE A 137 -7.46 6.86 10.80
CA ILE A 137 -6.00 6.86 10.65
C ILE A 137 -5.60 8.05 9.79
N PHE A 138 -4.62 8.83 10.27
CA PHE A 138 -4.05 9.96 9.55
C PHE A 138 -2.80 9.52 8.78
N MET A 139 -2.75 9.90 7.51
CA MET A 139 -1.61 9.65 6.63
C MET A 139 -0.81 10.92 6.41
N SER A 140 0.50 10.78 6.23
CA SER A 140 1.41 11.88 5.91
C SER A 140 2.51 11.40 4.97
N ILE A 141 3.19 12.36 4.33
CA ILE A 141 4.31 12.10 3.43
C ILE A 141 5.58 12.64 4.07
N CYS A 142 6.64 11.83 4.12
CA CYS A 142 7.95 12.29 4.61
C CYS A 142 8.50 13.35 3.65
N PRO A 143 8.86 14.56 4.13
CA PRO A 143 9.33 15.63 3.25
C PRO A 143 10.70 15.30 2.62
N GLU A 144 11.52 14.50 3.31
CA GLU A 144 12.86 14.15 2.87
C GLU A 144 12.87 13.05 1.79
N CYS A 145 12.25 11.90 2.07
CA CYS A 145 12.29 10.75 1.16
C CYS A 145 10.98 10.51 0.40
N GLY A 146 9.89 11.22 0.70
CA GLY A 146 8.61 11.06 0.01
C GLY A 146 7.82 9.80 0.38
N LYS A 147 8.28 8.96 1.31
CA LYS A 147 7.51 7.78 1.77
C LYS A 147 6.23 8.21 2.49
N ALA A 148 5.12 7.58 2.14
CA ALA A 148 3.87 7.69 2.88
C ALA A 148 3.94 6.90 4.18
N TYR A 149 3.27 7.38 5.23
CA TYR A 149 3.23 6.75 6.54
C TYR A 149 2.03 7.21 7.37
N SER A 150 1.63 6.43 8.38
CA SER A 150 0.63 6.85 9.37
C SER A 150 1.23 7.83 10.35
N SER A 151 0.71 9.06 10.40
CA SER A 151 1.11 10.09 11.35
C SER A 151 0.38 9.99 12.69
N GLY A 152 -0.69 9.20 12.75
CA GLY A 152 -1.39 8.83 13.98
C GLY A 152 -2.78 8.31 13.70
N GLY A 153 -3.54 8.08 14.77
CA GLY A 153 -4.93 7.71 14.70
C GLY A 153 -5.74 8.39 15.77
N VAL A 154 -7.05 8.37 15.61
CA VAL A 154 -8.01 8.73 16.65
C VAL A 154 -9.12 7.71 16.65
N THR A 155 -9.34 7.13 17.83
CA THR A 155 -10.50 6.31 18.14
C THR A 155 -11.57 7.19 18.79
N ARG A 156 -12.82 7.05 18.33
CA ARG A 156 -13.99 7.71 18.92
C ARG A 156 -15.01 6.67 19.33
N THR A 157 -15.37 6.66 20.60
CA THR A 157 -16.40 5.80 21.18
C THR A 157 -17.56 6.68 21.65
N THR A 158 -18.78 6.33 21.27
CA THR A 158 -20.02 6.91 21.81
C THR A 158 -20.72 5.84 22.63
N THR A 159 -20.99 6.15 23.89
CA THR A 159 -21.68 5.25 24.81
C THR A 159 -22.97 5.86 25.35
N ALA A 160 -23.85 5.00 25.83
CA ALA A 160 -25.11 5.40 26.45
C ALA A 160 -25.43 4.47 27.63
N SER A 161 -26.24 4.94 28.57
CA SER A 161 -26.68 4.10 29.68
C SER A 161 -27.62 3.00 29.17
N LYS A 162 -27.44 1.77 29.65
CA LYS A 162 -28.27 0.61 29.26
C LYS A 162 -29.79 0.87 29.45
N GLN A 163 -30.16 1.64 30.48
CA GLN A 163 -31.56 1.96 30.80
C GLN A 163 -32.30 2.84 29.77
N LYS A 164 -31.59 3.60 28.93
CA LYS A 164 -32.24 4.55 28.00
C LYS A 164 -32.92 3.86 26.80
N TYR A 165 -32.44 2.69 26.39
CA TYR A 165 -32.99 2.00 25.20
C TYR A 165 -34.16 1.07 25.52
N GLU A 166 -34.16 0.41 26.68
CA GLU A 166 -35.28 -0.44 27.09
C GLU A 166 -36.56 0.38 27.32
N ASN A 167 -36.43 1.54 27.98
CA ASN A 167 -37.59 2.39 28.29
C ASN A 167 -38.18 3.06 27.04
N ALA A 168 -37.35 3.52 26.10
CA ALA A 168 -37.83 4.18 24.88
C ALA A 168 -38.59 3.20 23.93
N GLY A 169 -38.13 1.94 23.85
CA GLY A 169 -38.82 0.92 23.07
C GLY A 169 -40.14 0.48 23.71
N ALA A 170 -40.16 0.31 25.03
CA ALA A 170 -41.36 -0.05 25.79
C ALA A 170 -42.42 1.08 25.77
N GLU A 171 -42.00 2.33 25.89
CA GLU A 171 -42.88 3.51 25.87
C GLU A 171 -43.49 3.75 24.48
N LEU A 172 -42.69 3.59 23.41
CA LEU A 172 -43.19 3.66 22.03
C LEU A 172 -44.18 2.54 21.73
N LEU A 173 -43.92 1.32 22.19
CA LEU A 173 -44.81 0.18 22.01
C LEU A 173 -46.12 0.35 22.79
N GLY A 174 -46.06 0.85 24.03
CA GLY A 174 -47.22 1.19 24.85
C GLY A 174 -48.11 2.24 24.17
N ALA A 175 -47.52 3.35 23.72
CA ALA A 175 -48.25 4.41 23.01
C ALA A 175 -48.91 3.92 21.70
N LEU A 176 -48.30 2.97 21.01
CA LEU A 176 -48.85 2.38 19.78
C LEU A 176 -50.01 1.40 20.02
N LEU A 177 -50.04 0.76 21.20
CA LEU A 177 -51.11 -0.15 21.60
C LEU A 177 -52.32 0.64 22.13
N ASP A 178 -52.08 1.70 22.89
CA ASP A 178 -53.15 2.57 23.43
C ASP A 178 -53.87 3.37 22.33
N ALA A 179 -53.20 3.66 21.21
CA ALA A 179 -53.79 4.33 20.05
C ALA A 179 -54.68 3.42 19.17
N LYS A 180 -54.79 2.13 19.48
CA LYS A 180 -55.61 1.14 18.74
C LYS A 180 -56.91 0.73 19.46
N VAL A 181 -57.26 1.38 20.58
CA VAL A 181 -58.50 1.16 21.33
C VAL A 181 -59.49 2.30 21.09
#